data_AF-A0A1B6J4L7-F1
#
_entry.id   AF-A0A1B6J4L7-F1
#
_cell.length_a   1.000
_cell.length_b   1.000
_cell.length_c   1.000
_cell.angle_alpha   90.00
_cell.angle_beta   90.00
_cell.angle_gamma   90.00
#
_symmetry.space_group_name_H-M   'P 1'
#
loop_
_entity.id
_entity.type
_entity.pdbx_description
1 polymer ?
#
loop_
_entity_poly.entity_id
_entity_poly.type
_entity_poly.pdbx_seq_one_letter_code
_entity_poly.pdbx_strand_id
1 'polypeptide(L)'
;NCDSSLECNWTKDGWISEEYVDMEELQVYSFQDPIKLRISDIKNDGVGVFIFFTNGPSNLMDEERIYIMGVKYSGYSSYRAQFYSQCISSEVGENHGYTRYNFEVKDRDGSIVGVHCSRADSNLNIDHTNVIYNRGDELYEQSDYRSDLFLTTISAKYISVYRASHSGYVELNIPVLTTEAQNSELTSPLI
;
A
#
# COMPACT_ATOMS: atom_id res chain seq x y z
N ASN A 1 -19.53 -21.18 -4.13
CA ASN A 1 -20.14 -21.61 -2.85
C ASN A 1 -19.09 -22.37 -2.06
N CYS A 2 -18.35 -21.67 -1.18
CA CYS A 2 -17.50 -22.33 -0.19
C CYS A 2 -18.40 -22.85 0.93
N ASP A 3 -18.43 -24.17 1.10
CA ASP A 3 -19.03 -24.80 2.27
C ASP A 3 -17.99 -24.74 3.38
N SER A 4 -18.30 -24.07 4.50
CA SER A 4 -17.38 -23.85 5.62
C SER A 4 -16.95 -25.13 6.34
N SER A 5 -17.48 -26.30 5.93
CA SER A 5 -17.10 -27.62 6.42
C SER A 5 -16.03 -28.33 5.58
N LEU A 6 -15.70 -27.81 4.41
CA LEU A 6 -14.67 -28.34 3.50
C LEU A 6 -13.65 -27.23 3.26
N GLU A 7 -12.41 -27.42 3.70
CA GLU A 7 -11.29 -26.48 3.47
C GLU A 7 -11.35 -25.96 2.02
N CYS A 8 -11.61 -24.66 1.86
CA CYS A 8 -11.83 -24.04 0.55
C CYS A 8 -10.64 -24.34 -0.37
N ASN A 9 -10.93 -24.84 -1.57
CA ASN A 9 -9.90 -25.17 -2.53
C ASN A 9 -9.52 -23.92 -3.33
N TRP A 10 -8.52 -23.20 -2.83
CA TRP A 10 -8.02 -21.87 -3.25
C TRP A 10 -7.75 -21.68 -4.75
N THR A 11 -7.65 -22.77 -5.51
CA THR A 11 -7.38 -22.74 -6.94
C THR A 11 -8.63 -22.62 -7.81
N LYS A 12 -9.84 -22.82 -7.26
CA LYS A 12 -11.06 -22.95 -8.05
C LYS A 12 -12.13 -21.90 -7.75
N ASP A 13 -12.17 -21.41 -6.53
CA ASP A 13 -13.21 -20.50 -6.06
C ASP A 13 -12.56 -19.16 -5.72
N GLY A 14 -12.63 -18.21 -6.66
CA GLY A 14 -12.11 -16.85 -6.45
C GLY A 14 -12.75 -16.17 -5.22
N TRP A 15 -12.03 -15.18 -4.69
CA TRP A 15 -12.34 -14.49 -3.44
C TRP A 15 -13.67 -13.73 -3.47
N ILE A 16 -14.29 -13.60 -2.30
CA ILE A 16 -15.47 -12.77 -2.06
C ILE A 16 -15.02 -11.30 -1.98
N SER A 17 -15.70 -10.41 -2.71
CA SER A 17 -15.29 -9.01 -2.96
C SER A 17 -15.23 -8.08 -1.73
N GLU A 18 -15.63 -8.56 -0.54
CA GLU A 18 -15.65 -7.76 0.69
C GLU A 18 -14.54 -8.14 1.68
N GLU A 19 -13.73 -9.14 1.36
CA GLU A 19 -12.64 -9.55 2.23
C GLU A 19 -11.41 -8.65 2.05
N TYR A 20 -10.78 -8.33 3.18
CA TYR A 20 -9.51 -7.63 3.23
C TYR A 20 -8.42 -8.69 3.40
N VAL A 21 -7.34 -8.55 2.62
CA VAL A 21 -6.18 -9.44 2.71
C VAL A 21 -4.98 -8.63 3.20
N ASP A 22 -4.25 -9.15 4.17
CA ASP A 22 -3.01 -8.51 4.62
C ASP A 22 -1.96 -8.52 3.49
N MET A 23 -1.39 -7.37 3.21
CA MET A 23 -0.36 -7.24 2.19
C MET A 23 0.96 -7.83 2.70
N GLU A 24 1.56 -8.70 1.91
CA GLU A 24 2.88 -9.27 2.20
C GLU A 24 3.99 -8.31 1.75
N GLU A 25 5.06 -8.21 2.54
CA GLU A 25 6.28 -7.52 2.10
C GLU A 25 6.84 -8.20 0.84
N LEU A 26 7.53 -7.44 -0.01
CA LEU A 26 8.12 -7.90 -1.28
C LEU A 26 7.09 -8.35 -2.33
N GLN A 27 5.79 -8.30 -2.04
CA GLN A 27 4.74 -8.46 -3.04
C GLN A 27 4.30 -7.10 -3.57
N VAL A 28 3.86 -7.10 -4.83
CA VAL A 28 3.29 -5.94 -5.50
C VAL A 28 1.91 -6.31 -6.00
N TYR A 29 0.93 -5.47 -5.70
CA TYR A 29 -0.47 -5.71 -5.98
C TYR A 29 -0.94 -4.69 -7.00
N SER A 30 -1.48 -5.14 -8.14
CA SER A 30 -2.26 -4.26 -9.00
C SER A 30 -3.60 -3.96 -8.35
N PHE A 31 -4.08 -2.73 -8.43
CA PHE A 31 -5.42 -2.38 -7.96
C PHE A 31 -6.28 -1.79 -9.08
N GLN A 32 -7.60 -1.93 -8.93
CA GLN A 32 -8.60 -1.23 -9.73
C GLN A 32 -9.31 -0.21 -8.85
N ASP A 33 -9.92 0.79 -9.46
CA ASP A 33 -10.69 1.80 -8.73
C ASP A 33 -12.04 1.23 -8.27
N PRO A 34 -12.38 1.27 -6.97
CA PRO A 34 -11.59 1.81 -5.86
C PRO A 34 -10.66 0.76 -5.22
N ILE A 35 -9.41 1.16 -4.94
CA ILE A 35 -8.59 0.55 -3.90
C ILE A 35 -9.22 0.88 -2.55
N LYS A 36 -9.25 -0.07 -1.61
CA LYS A 36 -9.57 0.23 -0.20
C LYS A 36 -8.55 -0.40 0.72
N LEU A 37 -7.94 0.43 1.54
CA LEU A 37 -6.89 0.07 2.47
C LEU A 37 -7.34 0.29 3.90
N ARG A 38 -6.99 -0.64 4.77
CA ARG A 38 -7.09 -0.51 6.23
C ARG A 38 -5.71 -0.67 6.82
N ILE A 39 -5.46 0.07 7.88
CA ILE A 39 -4.18 0.06 8.58
C ILE A 39 -4.47 -0.15 10.06
N SER A 40 -3.91 -1.20 10.63
CA SER A 40 -4.21 -1.60 12.00
C SER A 40 -2.96 -2.12 12.72
N ASP A 41 -3.04 -2.19 14.05
CA ASP A 41 -2.02 -2.77 14.93
C ASP A 41 -0.59 -2.25 14.75
N ILE A 42 -0.40 -0.98 14.37
CA ILE A 42 0.93 -0.36 14.41
C ILE A 42 1.34 -0.16 15.87
N LYS A 43 2.22 -1.04 16.37
CA LYS A 43 2.60 -1.15 17.79
C LYS A 43 3.95 -0.52 18.14
N ASN A 44 4.76 -0.12 17.16
CA ASN A 44 6.11 0.38 17.39
C ASN A 44 6.21 1.90 17.27
N ASP A 45 6.88 2.53 18.24
CA ASP A 45 7.37 3.94 18.20
C ASP A 45 8.52 4.14 17.19
N GLY A 46 8.81 3.14 16.36
CA GLY A 46 9.94 3.07 15.43
C GLY A 46 9.63 3.50 14.00
N VAL A 47 10.42 2.98 13.05
CA VAL A 47 10.28 3.18 11.61
C VAL A 47 8.89 2.70 11.19
N GLY A 48 8.10 3.61 10.61
CA GLY A 48 6.69 3.38 10.28
C GLY A 48 6.47 2.33 9.20
N VAL A 49 5.19 2.05 8.94
CA VAL A 49 4.73 1.34 7.76
C VAL A 49 4.80 2.29 6.57
N PHE A 50 5.36 1.83 5.46
CA PHE A 50 5.39 2.57 4.20
C PHE A 50 4.55 1.84 3.16
N ILE A 51 3.62 2.58 2.57
CA ILE A 51 2.81 2.12 1.46
C ILE A 51 3.27 2.89 0.23
N PHE A 52 3.72 2.16 -0.80
CA PHE A 52 4.17 2.76 -2.05
C PHE A 52 3.10 2.61 -3.10
N PHE A 53 2.88 3.66 -3.88
CA PHE A 53 2.05 3.64 -5.07
C PHE A 53 2.93 3.94 -6.28
N THR A 54 2.96 3.02 -7.23
CA THR A 54 3.87 3.01 -8.37
C THR A 54 3.13 2.79 -9.68
N ASN A 55 3.77 3.10 -10.82
CA ASN A 55 3.17 2.89 -12.14
C ASN A 55 3.55 1.54 -12.76
N GLY A 56 4.70 0.99 -12.38
CA GLY A 56 5.13 -0.35 -12.74
C GLY A 56 5.04 -1.34 -11.56
N PRO A 57 5.05 -2.65 -11.87
CA PRO A 57 5.24 -3.71 -10.88
C PRO A 57 6.73 -3.98 -10.57
N SER A 58 7.61 -3.13 -11.09
CA SER A 58 9.06 -3.22 -10.99
C SER A 58 9.59 -2.86 -9.60
N ASN A 59 10.89 -3.05 -9.43
CA ASN A 59 11.62 -2.55 -8.27
C ASN A 59 11.46 -1.02 -8.18
N LEU A 60 11.46 -0.48 -6.96
CA LEU A 60 11.39 0.95 -6.70
C LEU A 60 12.49 1.70 -7.47
N MET A 61 13.69 1.13 -7.59
CA MET A 61 14.81 1.72 -8.35
C MET A 61 14.49 2.02 -9.82
N ASP A 62 13.58 1.26 -10.42
CA ASP A 62 13.21 1.39 -11.84
C ASP A 62 11.99 2.32 -12.03
N GLU A 63 11.37 2.78 -10.94
CA GLU A 63 10.17 3.62 -11.00
C GLU A 63 10.52 5.10 -11.22
N GLU A 64 9.98 5.68 -12.30
CA GLU A 64 10.14 7.12 -12.56
C GLU A 64 9.37 8.00 -11.56
N ARG A 65 8.31 7.47 -10.96
CA ARG A 65 7.43 8.20 -10.04
C ARG A 65 6.96 7.30 -8.91
N ILE A 66 7.30 7.70 -7.70
CA ILE A 66 6.88 7.01 -6.48
C ILE A 66 6.03 7.97 -5.65
N TYR A 67 4.88 7.48 -5.18
CA TYR A 67 4.10 8.13 -4.12
C TYR A 67 4.17 7.26 -2.88
N ILE A 68 4.26 7.89 -1.71
CA ILE A 68 4.47 7.18 -0.46
C ILE A 68 3.48 7.66 0.57
N MET A 69 2.84 6.72 1.25
CA MET A 69 2.21 6.99 2.54
C MET A 69 3.09 6.40 3.64
N GLY A 70 3.67 7.26 4.46
CA GLY A 70 4.35 6.84 5.69
C GLY A 70 3.38 6.91 6.86
N VAL A 71 3.23 5.80 7.59
CA VAL A 71 2.33 5.70 8.74
C VAL A 71 3.11 5.27 9.96
N LYS A 72 3.01 6.05 11.04
CA LYS A 72 3.70 5.77 12.30
C LYS A 72 2.74 5.83 13.46
N TYR A 73 3.03 5.06 14.51
CA TYR A 73 2.28 5.13 15.74
C TYR A 73 2.35 6.54 16.36
N SER A 74 1.24 7.03 16.89
CA SER A 74 1.17 8.34 17.57
C SER A 74 0.61 8.30 18.99
N GLY A 75 0.37 7.11 19.56
CA GLY A 75 -0.21 6.94 20.89
C GLY A 75 -1.73 6.73 20.87
N TYR A 76 -2.28 6.18 21.96
CA TYR A 76 -3.73 6.10 22.23
C TYR A 76 -4.59 5.50 21.10
N SER A 77 -4.09 4.45 20.44
CA SER A 77 -4.76 3.77 19.32
C SER A 77 -4.85 4.58 18.02
N SER A 78 -4.07 5.66 17.90
CA SER A 78 -3.97 6.49 16.70
C SER A 78 -2.61 6.36 16.02
N TYR A 79 -2.61 6.59 14.71
CA TYR A 79 -1.46 6.62 13.82
C TYR A 79 -1.39 7.98 13.13
N ARG A 80 -0.18 8.49 12.92
CA ARG A 80 0.09 9.63 12.05
C ARG A 80 0.44 9.12 10.66
N ALA A 81 -0.40 9.43 9.69
CA ALA A 81 -0.15 9.17 8.29
C ALA A 81 0.31 10.46 7.60
N GLN A 82 1.35 10.37 6.78
CA GLN A 82 1.83 11.46 5.95
C GLN A 82 2.03 10.98 4.52
N PHE A 83 1.51 11.76 3.58
CA PHE A 83 1.69 11.49 2.15
C PHE A 83 2.81 12.32 1.58
N TYR A 84 3.62 11.66 0.76
CA TYR A 84 4.73 12.23 0.04
C TYR A 84 4.55 11.97 -1.46
N SER A 85 4.85 12.99 -2.24
CA SER A 85 4.93 12.91 -3.70
C SER A 85 6.25 13.50 -4.18
N GLN A 86 6.48 13.42 -5.50
CA GLN A 86 7.74 13.82 -6.10
C GLN A 86 8.91 13.10 -5.43
N CYS A 87 8.74 11.79 -5.25
CA CYS A 87 9.74 10.90 -4.70
C CYS A 87 10.50 10.21 -5.83
N ILE A 88 11.80 10.06 -5.62
CA ILE A 88 12.72 9.31 -6.46
C ILE A 88 13.48 8.30 -5.61
N SER A 89 13.91 7.21 -6.23
CA SER A 89 14.75 6.18 -5.61
C SER A 89 16.22 6.32 -6.04
N SER A 90 17.13 5.84 -5.21
CA SER A 90 18.57 5.78 -5.50
C SER A 90 19.29 4.72 -4.67
N GLU A 91 20.57 4.52 -4.96
CA GLU A 91 21.42 3.73 -4.07
C GLU A 91 21.53 4.42 -2.69
N VAL A 92 21.65 3.61 -1.63
CA VAL A 92 21.77 4.14 -0.26
C VAL A 92 23.05 4.96 -0.14
N GLY A 93 22.92 6.20 0.34
CA GLY A 93 24.05 7.12 0.53
C GLY A 93 24.32 8.02 -0.67
N GLU A 94 23.63 7.83 -1.81
CA GLU A 94 23.61 8.83 -2.88
C GLU A 94 22.86 10.09 -2.43
N ASN A 95 23.45 11.25 -2.71
CA ASN A 95 22.92 12.52 -2.25
C ASN A 95 22.23 13.27 -3.40
N HIS A 96 20.92 13.16 -3.48
CA HIS A 96 20.10 13.76 -4.56
C HIS A 96 19.69 15.22 -4.28
N GLY A 97 20.62 16.05 -3.81
CA GLY A 97 20.37 17.48 -3.54
C GLY A 97 19.44 17.72 -2.34
N TYR A 98 18.63 18.79 -2.38
CA TYR A 98 17.73 19.13 -1.28
C TYR A 98 16.45 18.28 -1.29
N THR A 99 16.54 17.05 -0.79
CA THR A 99 15.38 16.21 -0.45
C THR A 99 15.11 16.34 1.05
N ARG A 100 13.88 16.72 1.41
CA ARG A 100 13.51 17.02 2.81
C ARG A 100 13.18 15.76 3.61
N TYR A 101 12.79 14.69 2.91
CA TYR A 101 12.36 13.42 3.49
C TYR A 101 13.11 12.29 2.80
N ASN A 102 13.84 11.50 3.58
CA ASN A 102 14.68 10.42 3.08
C ASN A 102 14.36 9.16 3.88
N PHE A 103 14.20 8.04 3.18
CA PHE A 103 13.83 6.75 3.75
C PHE A 103 14.76 5.69 3.20
N GLU A 104 15.22 4.77 4.04
CA GLU A 104 15.85 3.53 3.60
C GLU A 104 14.81 2.43 3.70
N VAL A 105 14.49 1.82 2.56
CA VAL A 105 13.40 0.84 2.46
C VAL A 105 13.89 -0.39 1.72
N LYS A 106 13.25 -1.53 1.98
CA LYS A 106 13.55 -2.77 1.27
C LYS A 106 12.73 -2.81 -0.02
N ASP A 107 13.43 -2.94 -1.14
CA ASP A 107 12.82 -3.14 -2.44
C ASP A 107 12.36 -4.60 -2.61
N ARG A 108 11.58 -4.87 -3.66
CA ARG A 108 10.99 -6.18 -3.95
C ARG A 108 12.02 -7.31 -4.07
N ASP A 109 13.19 -7.03 -4.63
CA ASP A 109 14.28 -8.00 -4.74
C ASP A 109 15.04 -8.23 -3.41
N GLY A 110 14.65 -7.53 -2.35
CA GLY A 110 15.26 -7.61 -1.03
C GLY A 110 16.44 -6.65 -0.82
N SER A 111 16.86 -5.92 -1.85
CA SER A 111 17.88 -4.88 -1.72
C SER A 111 17.36 -3.70 -0.88
N ILE A 112 18.28 -2.94 -0.27
CA ILE A 112 17.92 -1.71 0.44
C ILE A 112 18.17 -0.54 -0.51
N VAL A 113 17.16 0.30 -0.67
CA VAL A 113 17.16 1.45 -1.58
C VAL A 113 16.84 2.71 -0.80
N GLY A 114 17.48 3.82 -1.19
CA GLY A 114 17.16 5.14 -0.70
C GLY A 114 15.94 5.68 -1.45
N VAL A 115 14.95 6.20 -0.74
CA VAL A 115 13.80 6.89 -1.34
C VAL A 115 13.73 8.31 -0.80
N HIS A 116 13.71 9.26 -1.72
CA HIS A 116 13.91 10.68 -1.46
C HIS A 116 12.73 11.48 -1.97
N CYS A 117 12.01 12.15 -1.07
CA CYS A 117 10.86 12.98 -1.41
C CYS A 117 11.16 14.45 -1.13
N SER A 118 10.79 15.30 -2.10
CA SER A 118 10.92 16.75 -1.98
C SER A 118 9.74 17.40 -1.26
N ARG A 119 8.57 16.75 -1.25
CA ARG A 119 7.31 17.31 -0.77
C ARG A 119 6.52 16.33 0.09
N ALA A 120 5.86 16.87 1.13
CA ALA A 120 4.77 16.22 1.83
C ALA A 120 3.45 16.93 1.46
N ASP A 121 2.46 16.19 1.00
CA ASP A 121 1.21 16.75 0.48
C ASP A 121 0.15 16.91 1.56
N SER A 122 0.04 15.92 2.44
CA SER A 122 -0.94 15.91 3.51
C SER A 122 -0.43 15.15 4.72
N ASN A 123 -1.01 15.46 5.88
CA ASN A 123 -0.74 14.82 7.15
C ASN A 123 -2.05 14.71 7.90
N LEU A 124 -2.34 13.52 8.41
CA LEU A 124 -3.58 13.23 9.13
C LEU A 124 -3.33 12.24 10.26
N ASN A 125 -4.23 12.26 11.23
CA ASN A 125 -4.32 11.19 12.23
C ASN A 125 -5.39 10.21 11.77
N ILE A 126 -5.02 8.94 11.70
CA ILE A 126 -5.91 7.81 11.42
C ILE A 126 -5.88 6.84 12.60
N ASP A 127 -6.81 5.91 12.65
CA ASP A 127 -6.88 4.77 13.53
C ASP A 127 -7.39 3.57 12.72
N HIS A 128 -7.60 2.44 13.40
CA HIS A 128 -8.03 1.18 12.78
C HIS A 128 -9.43 1.22 12.13
N THR A 129 -10.22 2.27 12.34
CA THR A 129 -11.54 2.45 11.72
C THR A 129 -11.48 3.19 10.39
N ASN A 130 -10.37 3.87 10.09
CA ASN A 130 -10.22 4.62 8.86
C ASN A 130 -9.98 3.71 7.65
N VAL A 131 -10.59 4.07 6.53
CA VAL A 131 -10.37 3.43 5.23
C VAL A 131 -9.75 4.45 4.29
N ILE A 132 -8.60 4.12 3.71
CA ILE A 132 -8.02 4.92 2.62
C ILE A 132 -8.51 4.33 1.30
N TYR A 133 -9.08 5.16 0.43
CA TYR A 133 -9.60 4.70 -0.84
C TYR A 133 -9.37 5.71 -1.96
N ASN A 134 -9.43 5.29 -3.22
CA ASN A 134 -9.34 6.20 -4.36
C ASN A 134 -10.65 6.33 -5.15
N ARG A 135 -10.81 7.47 -5.81
CA ARG A 135 -11.83 7.74 -6.82
C ARG A 135 -11.14 8.32 -8.04
N GLY A 136 -10.88 7.48 -9.06
CA GLY A 136 -9.92 7.86 -10.09
C GLY A 136 -8.54 8.05 -9.48
N ASP A 137 -7.86 9.10 -9.92
CA ASP A 137 -6.53 9.47 -9.41
C ASP A 137 -6.57 10.15 -8.02
N GLU A 138 -7.74 10.43 -7.45
CA GLU A 138 -7.87 11.13 -6.17
C GLU A 138 -7.93 10.15 -5.00
N LEU A 139 -7.07 10.34 -4.00
CA LEU A 139 -7.01 9.51 -2.79
C LEU A 139 -7.70 10.22 -1.63
N TYR A 140 -8.51 9.48 -0.89
CA TYR A 140 -9.33 9.94 0.22
C TYR A 140 -9.16 9.09 1.46
N GLU A 141 -9.37 9.70 2.62
CA GLU A 141 -9.58 9.00 3.88
C GLU A 141 -11.06 9.08 4.24
N GLN A 142 -11.64 7.93 4.56
CA GLN A 142 -12.99 7.79 5.07
C GLN A 142 -12.95 7.35 6.53
N SER A 143 -13.72 8.05 7.36
CA SER A 143 -13.95 7.77 8.76
C SER A 143 -15.43 7.53 8.97
N ASP A 144 -15.79 6.63 9.89
CA ASP A 144 -17.19 6.39 10.29
C ASP A 144 -17.95 7.65 10.75
N TYR A 145 -17.22 8.69 11.18
CA TYR A 145 -17.80 9.87 11.84
C TYR A 145 -17.62 11.18 11.07
N ARG A 146 -16.99 11.18 9.89
CA ARG A 146 -16.67 12.39 9.14
C ARG A 146 -16.86 12.23 7.64
N SER A 147 -17.02 13.36 6.95
CA SER A 147 -16.96 13.40 5.50
C SER A 147 -15.58 12.98 5.00
N ASP A 148 -15.54 12.35 3.84
CA ASP A 148 -14.29 11.95 3.18
C ASP A 148 -13.28 13.10 3.08
N LEU A 149 -12.05 12.86 3.52
CA LEU A 149 -10.96 13.82 3.50
C LEU A 149 -10.08 13.58 2.29
N PHE A 150 -9.95 14.57 1.40
CA PHE A 150 -9.01 14.51 0.29
C PHE A 150 -7.56 14.51 0.79
N LEU A 151 -6.75 13.55 0.32
CA LEU A 151 -5.37 13.36 0.76
C LEU A 151 -4.37 13.87 -0.27
N THR A 152 -4.48 13.40 -1.50
CA THR A 152 -3.61 13.78 -2.62
C THR A 152 -4.14 13.18 -3.93
N THR A 153 -3.51 13.54 -5.05
CA THR A 153 -3.74 12.90 -6.35
C THR A 153 -2.56 11.98 -6.67
N ILE A 154 -2.84 10.71 -6.94
CA ILE A 154 -1.88 9.69 -7.34
C ILE A 154 -2.18 9.22 -8.77
N SER A 155 -1.14 9.14 -9.59
CA SER A 155 -1.20 8.42 -10.87
C SER A 155 -0.38 7.15 -10.68
N ALA A 156 -1.03 6.08 -10.23
CA ALA A 156 -0.41 4.81 -9.91
C ALA A 156 -1.36 3.65 -10.21
N LYS A 157 -0.80 2.47 -10.45
CA LYS A 157 -1.55 1.24 -10.78
C LYS A 157 -1.23 0.08 -9.84
N TYR A 158 -0.10 0.19 -9.15
CA TYR A 158 0.40 -0.84 -8.26
C TYR A 158 0.63 -0.26 -6.87
N ILE A 159 0.48 -1.14 -5.88
CA ILE A 159 0.71 -0.84 -4.49
C ILE A 159 1.57 -1.92 -3.85
N SER A 160 2.51 -1.50 -3.01
CA SER A 160 3.36 -2.40 -2.23
C SER A 160 3.56 -1.85 -0.82
N VAL A 161 4.03 -2.71 0.09
CA VAL A 161 4.23 -2.33 1.48
C VAL A 161 5.64 -2.69 1.94
N TYR A 162 6.24 -1.78 2.72
CA TYR A 162 7.43 -2.05 3.52
C TYR A 162 7.08 -1.82 4.99
N ARG A 163 7.45 -2.79 5.84
CA ARG A 163 7.16 -2.81 7.26
C ARG A 163 8.46 -3.18 7.99
N ALA A 164 9.07 -2.20 8.65
CA ALA A 164 10.21 -2.50 9.52
C ALA A 164 9.71 -3.37 10.71
N SER A 165 9.87 -4.69 10.62
CA SER A 165 9.65 -5.74 11.64
C SER A 165 8.42 -5.57 12.56
N HIS A 166 7.37 -6.40 12.34
CA HIS A 166 6.16 -6.51 13.18
C HIS A 166 5.43 -5.16 13.45
N SER A 167 5.53 -4.21 12.52
CA SER A 167 5.08 -2.83 12.68
C SER A 167 3.62 -2.57 12.32
N GLY A 168 2.81 -3.60 12.05
CA GLY A 168 1.35 -3.49 11.84
C GLY A 168 0.86 -4.26 10.61
N TYR A 169 -0.45 -4.17 10.37
CA TYR A 169 -1.13 -4.75 9.22
C TYR A 169 -1.58 -3.64 8.26
N VAL A 170 -1.35 -3.86 6.97
CA VAL A 170 -1.93 -3.08 5.88
C VAL A 170 -2.77 -4.04 5.08
N GLU A 171 -4.06 -3.91 5.22
CA GLU A 171 -5.01 -4.81 4.61
C GLU A 171 -5.62 -4.12 3.39
N LEU A 172 -5.68 -4.85 2.30
CA LEU A 172 -6.14 -4.36 1.02
C LEU A 172 -7.35 -5.18 0.58
N ASN A 173 -8.42 -4.49 0.21
CA ASN A 173 -9.58 -5.08 -0.44
C ASN A 173 -9.36 -4.98 -1.96
N ILE A 174 -8.76 -6.03 -2.54
CA ILE A 174 -8.65 -6.15 -4.00
C ILE A 174 -9.88 -6.91 -4.51
N PRO A 175 -10.67 -6.35 -5.45
CA PRO A 175 -11.66 -7.14 -6.15
C PRO A 175 -10.95 -8.17 -7.04
N VAL A 176 -11.14 -9.46 -6.78
CA VAL A 176 -10.63 -10.53 -7.63
C VAL A 176 -11.52 -10.68 -8.86
N LEU A 177 -10.91 -10.60 -10.05
CA LEU A 177 -11.56 -11.02 -11.28
C LEU A 177 -11.68 -12.55 -11.25
N THR A 178 -12.87 -13.05 -10.94
CA THR A 178 -13.18 -14.47 -11.18
C THR A 178 -13.09 -14.75 -12.68
N THR A 179 -12.19 -15.66 -13.09
CA THR A 179 -12.21 -16.19 -14.46
C THR A 179 -12.92 -17.55 -14.42
N GLU A 180 -14.05 -17.68 -15.12
CA GLU A 180 -14.65 -18.98 -15.42
C GLU A 180 -13.80 -19.78 -16.44
N ALA A 181 -12.48 -19.66 -16.40
CA ALA A 181 -11.58 -20.38 -17.28
C ALA A 181 -11.26 -21.74 -16.65
N GLN A 182 -11.95 -22.78 -17.12
CA GLN A 182 -11.47 -24.14 -16.91
C GLN A 182 -10.11 -24.29 -17.58
N ASN A 183 -9.13 -24.67 -16.76
CA ASN A 183 -7.78 -25.11 -17.07
C ASN A 183 -6.70 -24.01 -17.13
N SER A 184 -5.75 -24.18 -16.20
CA SER A 184 -4.33 -23.88 -16.35
C SER A 184 -3.99 -22.46 -16.78
N GLU A 185 -3.99 -21.54 -15.82
CA GLU A 185 -2.85 -20.65 -15.52
C GLU A 185 -3.30 -19.73 -14.38
N LEU A 186 -2.65 -19.83 -13.22
CA LEU A 186 -2.60 -18.72 -12.27
C LEU A 186 -1.73 -17.65 -12.95
N THR A 187 -2.29 -16.93 -13.91
CA THR A 187 -1.74 -15.64 -14.28
C THR A 187 -1.98 -14.72 -13.10
N SER A 188 -0.91 -14.47 -12.33
CA SER A 188 -0.70 -13.17 -11.71
C SER A 188 -1.14 -12.10 -12.71
N PRO A 189 -1.81 -11.00 -12.29
CA PRO A 189 -2.27 -9.98 -13.22
C PRO A 189 -1.08 -9.46 -14.03
N LEU A 190 -0.93 -10.00 -15.24
CA LEU A 190 -0.09 -9.46 -16.29
C LEU A 190 -0.89 -8.32 -16.89
N ILE A 191 -0.44 -7.09 -16.62
CA ILE A 191 -0.68 -5.93 -17.47
C ILE A 191 0.70 -5.34 -17.78
#